data_AF-A0A1B0D9N6-F1
#
_entry.id   AF-A0A1B0D9N6-F1
#
_cell.length_a   1.000
_cell.length_b   1.000
_cell.length_c   1.000
_cell.angle_alpha   90.00
_cell.angle_beta   90.00
_cell.angle_gamma   90.00
#
_symmetry.space_group_name_H-M   'P 1'
#
loop_
_entity.id
_entity.type
_entity.pdbx_description
1 polymer ?
#
loop_
_entity_poly.entity_id
_entity_poly.type
_entity_poly.pdbx_seq_one_letter_code
_entity_poly.pdbx_strand_id
1 'polypeptide(L)'
;MLGRTTFQKGLQKYVKDMAFKVAEPKDFYRNIQEAADEDNSLPRDVNVEDVINSWIDQPGYPLLTVMRNYDSNEIVVNQQRFLSSRGEVDNERITWYIPLSINTARNPDMNNTMPRAWLKQGTRELVIRTEENLTWTSDDWVLFNVQQTGYYRVNYDLHNWKLLANDLYGEYPCNIGTINRAQLIDDSFSLAYSDNIQFTVALDIIKYVKFEREYSVWVTANRHLLSMDRKLQGDSYELYFGRFLQHLTDGHFERLDVFEDNLRDCTSNTFLRPIIVHLACRSGSGKCLTATRIMVTAEALTGHVLAPRERPSVYYCHGLKNADENTFQYFWKKLKSLTNDQERKNLVHSIGCYHNSDSVYSLLLETVDLNATDVFYTNYERHSILWNIIRNGDVKVVMRFLRENHNTIARTYTYNFRMENNLKEIADCLPEEYHQEYTEILEMLAAEGHISRSLMERCIIDMENHRIWVNENKIKIENWIAGYFQPKLENSGMEITVSTLVVLIAIGHIFFPIY
;
A
#
# COMPACT_ATOMS: atom_id res chain seq x y z
N MET A 1 -15.95 -21.03 -7.19
CA MET A 1 -16.45 -22.25 -6.54
C MET A 1 -17.73 -22.77 -7.20
N LEU A 2 -18.90 -22.16 -6.99
CA LEU A 2 -20.18 -22.67 -7.54
C LEU A 2 -20.42 -22.33 -9.03
N GLY A 3 -19.75 -21.28 -9.54
CA GLY A 3 -20.11 -20.67 -10.81
C GLY A 3 -21.30 -19.71 -10.68
N ARG A 4 -21.36 -18.71 -11.58
CA ARG A 4 -22.36 -17.63 -11.51
C ARG A 4 -23.80 -18.14 -11.58
N THR A 5 -24.08 -19.05 -12.51
CA THR A 5 -25.43 -19.55 -12.77
C THR A 5 -26.00 -20.30 -11.57
N THR A 6 -25.25 -21.24 -11.02
CA THR A 6 -25.68 -22.05 -9.87
C THR A 6 -25.82 -21.22 -8.60
N PHE A 7 -24.91 -20.28 -8.35
CA PHE A 7 -25.04 -19.35 -7.23
C PHE A 7 -26.31 -18.49 -7.34
N GLN A 8 -26.58 -17.94 -8.53
CA GLN A 8 -27.80 -17.15 -8.77
C GLN A 8 -29.07 -17.98 -8.60
N LYS A 9 -29.06 -19.23 -9.07
CA LYS A 9 -30.17 -20.18 -8.89
C LYS A 9 -30.43 -20.47 -7.41
N GLY A 10 -29.40 -20.77 -6.63
CA GLY A 10 -29.52 -20.98 -5.18
C GLY A 10 -30.01 -19.73 -4.44
N LEU A 11 -29.53 -18.54 -4.82
CA LEU A 11 -30.06 -17.27 -4.28
C LEU A 11 -31.55 -17.07 -4.58
N GLN A 12 -31.99 -17.37 -5.80
CA GLN A 12 -33.40 -17.27 -6.17
C GLN A 12 -34.27 -18.26 -5.37
N LYS A 13 -33.78 -19.47 -5.12
CA LYS A 13 -34.46 -20.43 -4.25
C LYS A 13 -34.55 -19.91 -2.82
N TYR A 14 -33.43 -19.47 -2.25
CA TYR A 14 -33.37 -18.90 -0.90
C TYR A 14 -34.35 -17.74 -0.71
N VAL A 15 -34.35 -16.76 -1.60
CA VAL A 15 -35.24 -15.58 -1.52
C VAL A 15 -36.71 -15.99 -1.61
N LYS A 16 -37.05 -16.99 -2.43
CA LYS A 16 -38.42 -17.50 -2.55
C LYS A 16 -38.84 -18.29 -1.31
N ASP A 17 -37.98 -19.15 -0.79
CA ASP A 17 -38.26 -20.00 0.37
C ASP A 17 -38.42 -19.15 1.64
N MET A 18 -37.57 -18.13 1.81
CA MET A 18 -37.57 -17.25 2.98
C MET A 18 -38.44 -16.00 2.82
N ALA A 19 -39.20 -15.88 1.73
CA ALA A 19 -40.10 -14.76 1.50
C ALA A 19 -41.08 -14.60 2.68
N PHE A 20 -41.11 -13.41 3.27
CA PHE A 20 -41.96 -13.05 4.40
C PHE A 20 -41.73 -13.88 5.69
N LYS A 21 -40.56 -14.54 5.81
CA LYS A 21 -40.13 -15.29 7.00
C LYS A 21 -38.86 -14.69 7.62
N VAL A 22 -38.50 -15.14 8.82
CA VAL A 22 -37.18 -14.92 9.42
C VAL A 22 -36.23 -16.00 8.89
N ALA A 23 -35.00 -15.62 8.52
CA ALA A 23 -34.00 -16.53 7.98
C ALA A 23 -32.82 -16.73 8.95
N GLU A 24 -32.29 -17.95 8.98
CA GLU A 24 -31.04 -18.31 9.65
C GLU A 24 -29.98 -18.73 8.60
N PRO A 25 -28.67 -18.72 8.94
CA PRO A 25 -27.62 -19.11 7.99
C PRO A 25 -27.84 -20.48 7.34
N LYS A 26 -28.35 -21.46 8.10
CA LYS A 26 -28.68 -22.80 7.59
C LYS A 26 -29.70 -22.80 6.44
N ASP A 27 -30.62 -21.82 6.41
CA ASP A 27 -31.59 -21.70 5.31
C ASP A 27 -30.90 -21.27 4.02
N PHE A 28 -29.89 -20.40 4.12
CA PHE A 28 -29.04 -20.04 3.00
C PHE A 28 -28.25 -21.24 2.50
N TYR A 29 -27.57 -21.98 3.39
CA TYR A 29 -26.74 -23.13 3.02
C TYR A 29 -27.55 -24.21 2.31
N ARG A 30 -28.74 -24.55 2.85
CA ARG A 30 -29.65 -25.53 2.27
C ARG A 30 -30.01 -25.19 0.83
N ASN A 31 -30.47 -23.96 0.58
CA ASN A 31 -30.92 -23.53 -0.74
C ASN A 31 -29.77 -23.45 -1.76
N ILE A 32 -28.57 -23.09 -1.31
CA ILE A 32 -27.36 -23.04 -2.16
C ILE A 32 -26.85 -24.45 -2.46
N GLN A 33 -26.83 -25.35 -1.48
CA GLN A 33 -26.50 -26.77 -1.66
C GLN A 33 -27.47 -27.44 -2.64
N GLU A 34 -28.78 -27.21 -2.50
CA GLU A 34 -29.78 -27.78 -3.39
C GLU A 34 -29.57 -27.36 -4.85
N ALA A 35 -29.23 -26.10 -5.10
CA ALA A 35 -28.86 -25.65 -6.44
C ALA A 35 -27.54 -26.28 -6.92
N ALA A 36 -26.56 -26.41 -6.03
CA ALA A 36 -25.27 -27.03 -6.33
C ALA A 36 -25.40 -28.51 -6.72
N ASP A 37 -26.28 -29.25 -6.04
CA ASP A 37 -26.57 -30.66 -6.28
C ASP A 37 -27.31 -30.84 -7.62
N GLU A 38 -28.31 -30.01 -7.90
CA GLU A 38 -29.05 -30.05 -9.17
C GLU A 38 -28.15 -29.79 -10.39
N ASP A 39 -27.21 -28.86 -10.25
CA ASP A 39 -26.31 -28.47 -11.34
C ASP A 39 -25.01 -29.30 -11.34
N ASN A 40 -24.80 -30.18 -10.36
CA ASN A 40 -23.53 -30.90 -10.13
C ASN A 40 -22.29 -29.97 -10.10
N SER A 41 -22.45 -28.79 -9.49
CA SER A 41 -21.43 -27.74 -9.51
C SER A 41 -20.28 -27.93 -8.51
N LEU A 42 -20.47 -28.82 -7.53
CA LEU A 42 -19.49 -29.14 -6.48
C LEU A 42 -19.18 -30.65 -6.49
N PRO A 43 -17.97 -31.05 -6.03
CA PRO A 43 -17.70 -32.44 -5.71
C PRO A 43 -18.71 -32.97 -4.68
N ARG A 44 -19.08 -34.24 -4.80
CA ARG A 44 -20.13 -34.87 -3.95
C ARG A 44 -19.79 -34.88 -2.45
N ASP A 45 -18.50 -34.80 -2.13
CA ASP A 45 -17.95 -34.79 -0.77
C ASP A 45 -17.66 -33.37 -0.25
N VAL A 46 -18.11 -32.34 -0.96
CA VAL A 46 -18.03 -30.93 -0.55
C VAL A 46 -19.42 -30.44 -0.16
N ASN A 47 -19.57 -30.06 1.10
CA ASN A 47 -20.79 -29.49 1.65
C ASN A 47 -20.66 -27.96 1.80
N VAL A 48 -21.68 -27.21 1.35
CA VAL A 48 -21.69 -25.73 1.38
C VAL A 48 -21.65 -25.17 2.80
N GLU A 49 -22.36 -25.79 3.75
CA GLU A 49 -22.37 -25.38 5.15
C GLU A 49 -20.97 -25.53 5.77
N ASP A 50 -20.31 -26.68 5.59
CA ASP A 50 -18.95 -26.91 6.08
C ASP A 50 -17.95 -25.90 5.51
N VAL A 51 -18.07 -25.61 4.20
CA VAL A 51 -17.21 -24.62 3.56
C VAL A 51 -17.43 -23.25 4.21
N ILE A 52 -18.66 -22.75 4.24
CA ILE A 52 -18.95 -21.39 4.71
C ILE A 52 -18.66 -21.24 6.20
N ASN A 53 -19.06 -22.18 7.04
CA ASN A 53 -18.82 -22.14 8.49
C ASN A 53 -17.32 -22.07 8.81
N SER A 54 -16.47 -22.74 8.03
CA SER A 54 -15.01 -22.63 8.17
C SER A 54 -14.47 -21.19 7.96
N TRP A 55 -15.21 -20.31 7.29
CA TRP A 55 -14.83 -18.91 7.05
C TRP A 55 -15.46 -17.91 8.02
N ILE A 56 -16.68 -18.15 8.48
CA ILE A 56 -17.45 -17.16 9.26
C ILE A 56 -17.38 -17.36 10.78
N ASP A 57 -17.12 -18.59 11.25
CA ASP A 57 -17.17 -18.92 12.67
C ASP A 57 -15.83 -18.73 13.39
N GLN A 58 -14.80 -18.25 12.69
CA GLN A 58 -13.45 -18.07 13.23
C GLN A 58 -12.79 -16.78 12.71
N PRO A 59 -11.94 -16.13 13.53
CA PRO A 59 -11.33 -14.87 13.15
C PRO A 59 -10.14 -15.05 12.20
N GLY A 60 -9.98 -14.09 11.28
CA GLY A 60 -8.84 -14.01 10.37
C GLY A 60 -9.05 -14.73 9.04
N TYR A 61 -7.96 -14.99 8.32
CA TYR A 61 -7.95 -15.67 7.04
C TYR A 61 -6.61 -16.43 6.85
N PRO A 62 -6.55 -17.42 5.95
CA PRO A 62 -5.34 -18.22 5.78
C PRO A 62 -4.28 -17.56 4.89
N LEU A 63 -3.04 -17.87 5.21
CA LEU A 63 -1.90 -17.85 4.30
C LEU A 63 -1.72 -19.27 3.73
N LEU A 64 -1.68 -19.38 2.41
CA LEU A 64 -1.25 -20.58 1.71
C LEU A 64 0.24 -20.48 1.37
N THR A 65 1.04 -21.41 1.86
CA THR A 65 2.46 -21.55 1.48
C THR A 65 2.59 -22.68 0.46
N VAL A 66 3.01 -22.32 -0.75
CA VAL A 66 3.16 -23.20 -1.91
C VAL A 66 4.64 -23.53 -2.08
N MET A 67 5.00 -24.78 -1.82
CA MET A 67 6.36 -25.31 -1.94
C MET A 67 6.44 -26.27 -3.11
N ARG A 68 7.30 -25.98 -4.09
CA ARG A 68 7.48 -26.84 -5.25
C ARG A 68 8.68 -27.77 -5.08
N ASN A 69 8.48 -29.04 -5.43
CA ASN A 69 9.56 -29.95 -5.73
C ASN A 69 9.82 -29.90 -7.24
N TYR A 70 10.93 -29.28 -7.63
CA TYR A 70 11.28 -29.04 -9.03
C TYR A 70 11.80 -30.29 -9.76
N ASP A 71 12.17 -31.34 -9.02
CA ASP A 71 12.61 -32.62 -9.59
C ASP A 71 11.41 -33.53 -9.90
N SER A 72 10.45 -33.62 -8.97
CA SER A 72 9.25 -34.46 -9.13
C SER A 72 8.05 -33.74 -9.76
N ASN A 73 8.13 -32.41 -9.92
CA ASN A 73 7.02 -31.52 -10.27
C ASN A 73 5.84 -31.59 -9.29
N GLU A 74 6.04 -32.05 -8.05
CA GLU A 74 5.00 -32.02 -7.02
C GLU A 74 4.91 -30.64 -6.36
N ILE A 75 3.72 -30.25 -5.94
CA ILE A 75 3.46 -29.03 -5.17
C ILE A 75 2.89 -29.42 -3.82
N VAL A 76 3.53 -28.97 -2.75
CA VAL A 76 3.02 -29.06 -1.39
C VAL A 76 2.40 -27.73 -1.01
N VAL A 77 1.09 -27.74 -0.71
CA VAL A 77 0.34 -26.54 -0.28
C VAL A 77 0.04 -26.67 1.20
N ASN A 78 0.56 -25.75 2.00
CA ASN A 78 0.31 -25.67 3.44
C ASN A 78 -0.58 -24.47 3.79
N GLN A 79 -1.53 -24.64 4.71
CA GLN A 79 -2.31 -23.53 5.25
C GLN A 79 -1.98 -23.23 6.73
N GLN A 80 -1.95 -21.95 7.04
CA GLN A 80 -1.89 -21.41 8.40
C GLN A 80 -2.64 -20.09 8.48
N ARG A 81 -3.02 -19.63 9.67
CA ARG A 81 -3.60 -18.28 9.83
C ARG A 81 -2.57 -17.22 9.45
N PHE A 82 -2.96 -16.24 8.63
CA PHE A 82 -2.12 -15.08 8.36
C PHE A 82 -2.21 -14.08 9.52
N LEU A 83 -1.06 -13.66 10.04
CA LEU A 83 -0.92 -12.63 11.08
C LEU A 83 -0.08 -11.50 10.51
N SER A 84 -0.60 -10.27 10.58
CA SER A 84 0.06 -9.10 10.00
C SER A 84 1.18 -8.55 10.90
N SER A 85 1.11 -8.82 12.20
CA SER A 85 2.11 -8.36 13.15
C SER A 85 3.34 -9.26 13.14
N ARG A 86 4.49 -8.63 13.26
CA ARG A 86 5.78 -9.29 13.35
C ARG A 86 5.87 -10.19 14.58
N GLY A 87 6.36 -11.43 14.40
CA GLY A 87 6.63 -12.36 15.50
C GLY A 87 5.41 -12.95 16.21
N GLU A 88 4.18 -12.66 15.74
CA GLU A 88 2.99 -13.36 16.25
C GLU A 88 2.95 -14.80 15.75
N VAL A 89 2.58 -15.73 16.64
CA VAL A 89 2.45 -17.16 16.33
C VAL A 89 0.99 -17.58 16.50
N ASP A 90 0.46 -18.29 15.51
CA ASP A 90 -0.87 -18.89 15.59
C ASP A 90 -0.85 -20.12 16.52
N ASN A 91 -1.24 -19.90 17.78
CA ASN A 91 -1.34 -20.97 18.77
C ASN A 91 -2.60 -21.84 18.60
N GLU A 92 -3.65 -21.32 17.94
CA GLU A 92 -4.94 -21.98 17.79
C GLU A 92 -4.99 -22.95 16.62
N ARG A 93 -3.99 -22.88 15.74
CA ARG A 93 -3.76 -23.87 14.69
C ARG A 93 -4.94 -23.97 13.71
N ILE A 94 -5.65 -22.86 13.52
CA ILE A 94 -6.90 -22.74 12.77
C ILE A 94 -6.70 -23.18 11.32
N THR A 95 -7.71 -23.87 10.76
CA THR A 95 -7.74 -24.28 9.36
C THR A 95 -9.08 -23.93 8.72
N TRP A 96 -9.06 -23.69 7.42
CA TRP A 96 -10.21 -23.35 6.58
C TRP A 96 -10.45 -24.44 5.55
N TYR A 97 -11.67 -24.47 5.01
CA TYR A 97 -12.02 -25.25 3.82
C TYR A 97 -11.82 -24.36 2.58
N ILE A 98 -10.71 -24.56 1.86
CA ILE A 98 -10.23 -23.63 0.85
C ILE A 98 -10.37 -24.22 -0.57
N PRO A 99 -11.18 -23.61 -1.45
CA PRO A 99 -11.15 -23.91 -2.87
C PRO A 99 -9.90 -23.29 -3.52
N LEU A 100 -9.06 -24.13 -4.13
CA LEU A 100 -7.80 -23.72 -4.74
C LEU A 100 -7.94 -23.60 -6.26
N SER A 101 -7.89 -22.38 -6.80
CA SER A 101 -7.70 -22.13 -8.24
C SER A 101 -6.21 -22.02 -8.56
N ILE A 102 -5.78 -22.63 -9.67
CA ILE A 102 -4.36 -22.76 -10.05
C ILE A 102 -4.22 -22.49 -11.55
N ASN A 103 -3.26 -21.63 -11.90
CA ASN A 103 -2.78 -21.39 -13.26
C ASN A 103 -1.27 -21.60 -13.34
N THR A 104 -0.76 -21.84 -14.55
CA THR A 104 0.66 -22.04 -14.81
C THR A 104 1.10 -21.25 -16.04
N ALA A 105 2.40 -21.02 -16.18
CA ALA A 105 2.96 -20.31 -17.35
C ALA A 105 2.55 -20.95 -18.69
N ARG A 106 2.42 -22.28 -18.74
CA ARG A 106 2.00 -23.01 -19.94
C ARG A 106 0.51 -22.90 -20.25
N ASN A 107 -0.31 -22.74 -19.23
CA ASN A 107 -1.76 -22.66 -19.35
C ASN A 107 -2.29 -21.41 -18.60
N PRO A 108 -2.01 -20.19 -19.10
CA PRO A 108 -2.34 -18.94 -18.41
C PRO A 108 -3.81 -18.54 -18.64
N ASP A 109 -4.77 -19.42 -18.35
CA ASP A 109 -6.20 -19.08 -18.44
C ASP A 109 -6.64 -18.24 -17.23
N MET A 110 -6.36 -16.93 -17.29
CA MET A 110 -6.67 -15.99 -16.21
C MET A 110 -8.17 -15.73 -16.02
N ASN A 111 -9.05 -16.31 -16.83
CA ASN A 111 -10.50 -16.16 -16.71
C ASN A 111 -11.16 -17.30 -15.93
N ASN A 112 -10.51 -18.46 -15.86
CA ASN A 112 -11.06 -19.61 -15.15
C ASN A 112 -10.69 -19.59 -13.67
N THR A 113 -11.65 -19.18 -12.84
CA THR A 113 -11.51 -19.14 -11.38
C THR A 113 -12.11 -20.38 -10.69
N MET A 114 -12.38 -21.45 -11.42
CA MET A 114 -12.95 -22.66 -10.84
C MET A 114 -11.90 -23.39 -9.97
N PRO A 115 -12.30 -23.99 -8.84
CA PRO A 115 -11.39 -24.74 -8.01
C PRO A 115 -10.85 -25.95 -8.77
N ARG A 116 -9.53 -26.13 -8.77
CA ARG A 116 -8.83 -27.32 -9.26
C ARG A 116 -8.58 -28.34 -8.15
N ALA A 117 -8.45 -27.86 -6.91
CA ALA A 117 -8.26 -28.68 -5.73
C ALA A 117 -8.99 -28.06 -4.53
N TRP A 118 -9.13 -28.84 -3.47
CA TRP A 118 -9.78 -28.42 -2.22
C TRP A 118 -8.93 -28.82 -1.03
N LEU A 119 -8.55 -27.83 -0.22
CA LEU A 119 -7.89 -28.06 1.06
C LEU A 119 -8.97 -28.08 2.15
N LYS A 120 -9.32 -29.26 2.65
CA LYS A 120 -10.43 -29.43 3.60
C LYS A 120 -10.07 -28.88 4.99
N GLN A 121 -11.08 -28.45 5.73
CA GLN A 121 -10.90 -28.09 7.15
C GLN A 121 -10.32 -29.29 7.94
N GLY A 122 -9.42 -29.00 8.88
CA GLY A 122 -8.63 -30.01 9.61
C GLY A 122 -7.41 -30.52 8.85
N THR A 123 -7.31 -30.30 7.54
CA THR A 123 -6.16 -30.70 6.72
C THR A 123 -5.24 -29.51 6.50
N ARG A 124 -4.00 -29.62 7.00
CA ARG A 124 -3.01 -28.53 6.90
C ARG A 124 -2.24 -28.54 5.60
N GLU A 125 -2.08 -29.71 5.00
CA GLU A 125 -1.21 -29.90 3.86
C GLU A 125 -1.92 -30.73 2.78
N LEU A 126 -1.72 -30.32 1.53
CA LEU A 126 -2.17 -31.04 0.35
C LEU A 126 -1.03 -31.13 -0.65
N VAL A 127 -0.81 -32.33 -1.20
CA VAL A 127 0.12 -32.55 -2.30
C VAL A 127 -0.66 -32.56 -3.61
N ILE A 128 -0.29 -31.68 -4.54
CA ILE A 128 -0.87 -31.55 -5.88
C ILE A 128 0.17 -32.03 -6.89
N ARG A 129 -0.26 -32.88 -7.82
CA ARG A 129 0.58 -33.45 -8.88
C ARG A 129 0.13 -32.95 -10.24
N THR A 130 1.00 -33.05 -11.23
CA THR A 130 0.65 -32.74 -12.62
C THR A 130 -0.38 -33.74 -13.14
N GLU A 131 -1.32 -33.25 -13.92
CA GLU A 131 -2.36 -34.02 -14.60
C GLU A 131 -2.54 -33.51 -16.03
N GLU A 132 -3.24 -34.24 -16.90
CA GLU A 132 -3.37 -33.91 -18.33
C GLU A 132 -3.80 -32.45 -18.59
N ASN A 133 -4.69 -31.91 -17.75
CA ASN A 133 -5.25 -30.55 -17.86
C ASN A 133 -4.65 -29.53 -16.88
N LEU A 134 -3.59 -29.91 -16.15
CA LEU A 134 -2.87 -29.03 -15.22
C LEU A 134 -1.40 -29.50 -15.11
N THR A 135 -0.56 -29.00 -16.01
CA THR A 135 0.86 -29.34 -16.10
C THR A 135 1.75 -28.12 -15.87
N TRP A 136 2.96 -28.39 -15.35
CA TRP A 136 4.04 -27.43 -15.15
C TRP A 136 5.39 -28.16 -15.15
N THR A 137 6.44 -27.47 -15.55
CA THR A 137 7.84 -27.90 -15.44
C THR A 137 8.61 -26.99 -14.49
N SER A 138 9.90 -27.26 -14.29
CA SER A 138 10.76 -26.49 -13.40
C SER A 138 10.91 -25.01 -13.76
N ASP A 139 10.66 -24.67 -15.02
CA ASP A 139 10.80 -23.32 -15.58
C ASP A 139 9.48 -22.54 -15.64
N ASP A 140 8.35 -23.22 -15.42
CA ASP A 140 7.04 -22.59 -15.42
C ASP A 140 6.73 -22.02 -14.04
N TRP A 141 6.29 -20.77 -13.93
CA TRP A 141 5.66 -20.33 -12.68
C TRP A 141 4.32 -21.03 -12.47
N VAL A 142 3.95 -21.20 -11.19
CA VAL A 142 2.59 -21.56 -10.78
C VAL A 142 1.99 -20.42 -9.98
N LEU A 143 0.71 -20.17 -10.18
CA LEU A 143 -0.05 -19.07 -9.59
C LEU A 143 -1.33 -19.61 -8.99
N PHE A 144 -1.52 -19.37 -7.70
CA PHE A 144 -2.74 -19.73 -6.98
C PHE A 144 -3.63 -18.50 -6.79
N ASN A 145 -4.92 -18.75 -6.57
CA ASN A 145 -5.94 -17.73 -6.36
C ASN A 145 -6.16 -16.85 -7.61
N VAL A 146 -6.51 -17.48 -8.73
CA VAL A 146 -6.82 -16.79 -9.99
C VAL A 146 -7.90 -15.71 -9.76
N GLN A 147 -7.61 -14.50 -10.23
CA GLN A 147 -8.36 -13.25 -9.99
C GLN A 147 -8.60 -12.90 -8.51
N GLN A 148 -7.82 -13.44 -7.58
CA GLN A 148 -7.95 -13.18 -6.14
C GLN A 148 -9.38 -13.43 -5.62
N THR A 149 -10.07 -14.43 -6.18
CA THR A 149 -11.47 -14.75 -5.82
C THR A 149 -11.61 -15.42 -4.45
N GLY A 150 -10.55 -16.05 -3.96
CA GLY A 150 -10.46 -16.59 -2.61
C GLY A 150 -9.97 -15.55 -1.62
N TYR A 151 -10.57 -15.54 -0.41
CA TYR A 151 -10.21 -14.64 0.67
C TYR A 151 -8.98 -15.13 1.45
N TYR A 152 -7.85 -15.29 0.77
CA TYR A 152 -6.60 -15.78 1.35
C TYR A 152 -5.38 -15.22 0.60
N ARG A 153 -4.23 -15.20 1.28
CA ARG A 153 -2.95 -14.80 0.70
C ARG A 153 -2.16 -16.01 0.24
N VAL A 154 -1.25 -15.81 -0.71
CA VAL A 154 -0.37 -16.88 -1.19
C VAL A 154 1.10 -16.49 -1.05
N ASN A 155 1.87 -17.35 -0.39
CA ASN A 155 3.32 -17.35 -0.41
C ASN A 155 3.82 -18.50 -1.28
N TYR A 156 4.95 -18.29 -1.95
CA TYR A 156 5.60 -19.30 -2.76
C TYR A 156 7.05 -19.51 -2.27
N ASP A 157 7.66 -20.63 -2.64
CA ASP A 157 9.11 -20.77 -2.52
C ASP A 157 9.84 -19.71 -3.38
N LEU A 158 11.10 -19.44 -3.02
CA LEU A 158 11.89 -18.36 -3.62
C LEU A 158 12.08 -18.55 -5.14
N HIS A 159 12.17 -19.78 -5.63
CA HIS A 159 12.35 -20.02 -7.07
C HIS A 159 11.08 -19.68 -7.84
N ASN A 160 9.89 -20.04 -7.33
CA ASN A 160 8.63 -19.67 -7.98
C ASN A 160 8.39 -18.15 -7.94
N TRP A 161 8.72 -17.47 -6.83
CA TRP A 161 8.70 -16.00 -6.78
C TRP A 161 9.58 -15.37 -7.87
N LYS A 162 10.77 -15.93 -8.13
CA LYS A 162 11.65 -15.46 -9.21
C LYS A 162 11.05 -15.71 -10.59
N LEU A 163 10.44 -16.86 -10.83
CA LEU A 163 9.76 -17.16 -12.10
C LEU A 163 8.62 -16.17 -12.35
N LEU A 164 7.81 -15.87 -11.34
CA LEU A 164 6.75 -14.85 -11.42
C LEU A 164 7.32 -13.44 -11.68
N ALA A 165 8.36 -13.04 -10.96
CA ALA A 165 9.02 -11.74 -11.17
C ALA A 165 9.62 -11.60 -12.58
N ASN A 166 10.19 -12.69 -13.12
CA ASN A 166 10.74 -12.71 -14.47
C ASN A 166 9.65 -12.59 -15.55
N ASP A 167 8.51 -13.28 -15.39
CA ASP A 167 7.38 -13.15 -16.32
C ASP A 167 6.81 -11.73 -16.32
N LEU A 168 6.66 -11.11 -15.13
CA LEU A 168 6.20 -9.73 -14.99
C LEU A 168 7.14 -8.70 -15.66
N TYR A 169 8.46 -8.92 -15.58
CA TYR A 169 9.46 -7.99 -16.10
C TYR A 169 9.85 -8.23 -17.57
N GLY A 170 9.51 -9.41 -18.12
CA GLY A 170 9.93 -9.85 -19.46
C GLY A 170 9.23 -9.13 -20.61
N GLU A 171 8.03 -9.58 -20.98
CA GLU A 171 7.27 -9.04 -22.12
C GLU A 171 5.98 -8.37 -21.66
N TYR A 172 5.68 -7.18 -22.20
CA TYR A 172 4.40 -6.50 -22.01
C TYR A 172 3.62 -6.50 -23.33
N PRO A 173 2.35 -6.97 -23.36
CA PRO A 173 1.51 -7.35 -22.22
C PRO A 173 1.92 -8.67 -21.54
N CYS A 174 1.84 -8.70 -20.21
CA CYS A 174 2.20 -9.87 -19.38
C CYS A 174 1.10 -10.95 -19.38
N ASN A 175 1.51 -12.23 -19.31
CA ASN A 175 0.60 -13.38 -19.25
C ASN A 175 -0.24 -13.43 -17.97
N ILE A 176 0.29 -12.87 -16.87
CA ILE A 176 -0.40 -12.79 -15.59
C ILE A 176 -1.49 -11.71 -15.67
N GLY A 177 -2.73 -12.08 -15.34
CA GLY A 177 -3.88 -11.19 -15.42
C GLY A 177 -3.82 -10.01 -14.45
N THR A 178 -4.47 -8.90 -14.78
CA THR A 178 -4.41 -7.63 -14.04
C THR A 178 -4.67 -7.75 -12.53
N ILE A 179 -5.68 -8.51 -12.12
CA ILE A 179 -5.99 -8.69 -10.69
C ILE A 179 -4.92 -9.53 -9.99
N ASN A 180 -4.38 -10.56 -10.63
CA ASN A 180 -3.30 -11.35 -10.07
C ASN A 180 -1.97 -10.58 -10.00
N ARG A 181 -1.71 -9.69 -10.96
CA ARG A 181 -0.58 -8.75 -10.87
C ARG A 181 -0.68 -7.83 -9.65
N ALA A 182 -1.88 -7.32 -9.37
CA ALA A 182 -2.17 -6.59 -8.13
C ALA A 182 -2.01 -7.50 -6.89
N GLN A 183 -2.53 -8.73 -6.92
CA GLN A 183 -2.37 -9.70 -5.83
C GLN A 183 -0.90 -10.00 -5.53
N LEU A 184 -0.05 -10.25 -6.53
CA LEU A 184 1.36 -10.57 -6.32
C LEU A 184 2.10 -9.43 -5.63
N ILE A 185 1.82 -8.18 -6.02
CA ILE A 185 2.34 -7.00 -5.32
C ILE A 185 1.80 -6.98 -3.88
N ASP A 186 0.50 -7.18 -3.68
CA ASP A 186 -0.07 -7.09 -2.35
C ASP A 186 0.42 -8.17 -1.38
N ASP A 187 0.43 -9.41 -1.84
CA ASP A 187 0.86 -10.58 -1.07
C ASP A 187 2.34 -10.48 -0.75
N SER A 188 3.22 -10.20 -1.74
CA SER A 188 4.65 -10.11 -1.48
C SER A 188 5.01 -9.05 -0.45
N PHE A 189 4.40 -7.86 -0.51
CA PHE A 189 4.63 -6.82 0.50
C PHE A 189 4.04 -7.17 1.86
N SER A 190 2.82 -7.68 1.92
CA SER A 190 2.19 -8.08 3.19
C SER A 190 2.96 -9.21 3.87
N LEU A 191 3.53 -10.13 3.09
CA LEU A 191 4.41 -11.19 3.56
C LEU A 191 5.77 -10.65 4.02
N ALA A 192 6.32 -9.64 3.34
CA ALA A 192 7.57 -9.00 3.76
C ALA A 192 7.40 -8.23 5.08
N TYR A 193 6.28 -7.50 5.26
CA TYR A 193 5.99 -6.80 6.53
C TYR A 193 5.74 -7.76 7.70
N SER A 194 5.35 -9.00 7.44
CA SER A 194 5.12 -10.05 8.45
C SER A 194 6.27 -11.07 8.55
N ASP A 195 7.45 -10.76 7.99
CA ASP A 195 8.65 -11.61 7.98
C ASP A 195 8.50 -13.00 7.33
N ASN A 196 7.44 -13.23 6.55
CA ASN A 196 7.27 -14.48 5.82
C ASN A 196 8.20 -14.58 4.60
N ILE A 197 8.62 -13.43 4.05
CA ILE A 197 9.64 -13.33 2.98
C ILE A 197 10.53 -12.10 3.20
N GLN A 198 11.64 -12.00 2.47
CA GLN A 198 12.49 -10.81 2.47
C GLN A 198 11.90 -9.70 1.58
N PHE A 199 12.09 -8.43 1.96
CA PHE A 199 11.69 -7.27 1.14
C PHE A 199 12.29 -7.27 -0.27
N THR A 200 13.46 -7.87 -0.46
CA THR A 200 14.10 -8.02 -1.78
C THR A 200 13.24 -8.81 -2.75
N VAL A 201 12.47 -9.80 -2.28
CA VAL A 201 11.53 -10.57 -3.10
C VAL A 201 10.36 -9.68 -3.55
N ALA A 202 9.80 -8.89 -2.63
CA ALA A 202 8.74 -7.93 -2.96
C ALA A 202 9.21 -6.83 -3.93
N LEU A 203 10.46 -6.38 -3.78
CA LEU A 203 11.10 -5.44 -4.71
C LEU A 203 11.31 -6.04 -6.10
N ASP A 204 11.71 -7.32 -6.17
CA ASP A 204 11.79 -8.05 -7.44
C ASP A 204 10.43 -8.16 -8.14
N ILE A 205 9.34 -8.29 -7.37
CA ILE A 205 7.98 -8.31 -7.91
C ILE A 205 7.51 -6.93 -8.35
N ILE A 206 7.76 -5.85 -7.60
CA ILE A 206 7.15 -4.54 -7.92
C ILE A 206 7.90 -3.77 -9.01
N LYS A 207 9.19 -4.06 -9.27
CA LYS A 207 10.00 -3.27 -10.23
C LYS A 207 9.42 -3.20 -11.64
N TYR A 208 8.61 -4.18 -12.07
CA TYR A 208 7.97 -4.14 -13.39
C TYR A 208 6.90 -3.05 -13.52
N VAL A 209 6.38 -2.46 -12.42
CA VAL A 209 5.27 -1.48 -12.50
C VAL A 209 5.63 -0.27 -13.36
N LYS A 210 6.91 0.01 -13.58
CA LYS A 210 7.39 0.97 -14.60
C LYS A 210 6.79 0.75 -16.00
N PHE A 211 6.35 -0.47 -16.33
CA PHE A 211 5.70 -0.83 -17.60
C PHE A 211 4.17 -0.95 -17.48
N GLU A 212 3.63 -1.02 -16.26
CA GLU A 212 2.22 -1.26 -15.98
C GLU A 212 1.34 -0.05 -16.33
N ARG A 213 0.19 -0.28 -16.94
CA ARG A 213 -0.76 0.78 -17.34
C ARG A 213 -2.11 0.67 -16.64
N GLU A 214 -2.38 -0.47 -16.00
CA GLU A 214 -3.67 -0.73 -15.35
C GLU A 214 -3.77 -0.03 -14.00
N TYR A 215 -4.82 0.78 -13.84
CA TYR A 215 -5.09 1.53 -12.62
C TYR A 215 -5.15 0.64 -11.37
N SER A 216 -5.81 -0.52 -11.44
CA SER A 216 -5.98 -1.41 -10.28
C SER A 216 -4.67 -1.94 -9.73
N VAL A 217 -3.68 -2.17 -10.59
CA VAL A 217 -2.33 -2.60 -10.17
C VAL A 217 -1.59 -1.45 -9.51
N TRP A 218 -1.68 -0.25 -10.10
CA TRP A 218 -1.07 0.96 -9.55
C TRP A 218 -1.67 1.39 -8.22
N VAL A 219 -2.98 1.21 -7.99
CA VAL A 219 -3.59 1.46 -6.67
C VAL A 219 -2.95 0.60 -5.60
N THR A 220 -2.73 -0.69 -5.89
CA THR A 220 -2.09 -1.63 -4.97
C THR A 220 -0.62 -1.28 -4.76
N ALA A 221 0.12 -1.02 -5.84
CA ALA A 221 1.51 -0.59 -5.77
C ALA A 221 1.67 0.70 -4.95
N ASN A 222 0.81 1.69 -5.20
CA ASN A 222 0.82 2.98 -4.50
C ASN A 222 0.70 2.83 -2.98
N ARG A 223 -0.15 1.93 -2.48
CA ARG A 223 -0.27 1.70 -1.03
C ARG A 223 1.08 1.30 -0.41
N HIS A 224 1.76 0.33 -1.04
CA HIS A 224 3.02 -0.21 -0.53
C HIS A 224 4.19 0.73 -0.76
N LEU A 225 4.27 1.37 -1.94
CA LEU A 225 5.29 2.37 -2.24
C LEU A 225 5.20 3.57 -1.30
N LEU A 226 4.00 4.06 -0.96
CA LEU A 226 3.85 5.14 0.01
C LEU A 226 4.18 4.73 1.45
N SER A 227 3.99 3.47 1.80
CA SER A 227 4.40 2.94 3.11
C SER A 227 5.93 2.90 3.20
N MET A 228 6.59 2.35 2.18
CA MET A 228 8.05 2.34 2.07
C MET A 228 8.62 3.75 2.04
N ASP A 229 8.02 4.65 1.25
CA ASP A 229 8.43 6.05 1.15
C ASP A 229 8.49 6.70 2.54
N ARG A 230 7.46 6.53 3.38
CA ARG A 230 7.45 7.06 4.76
C ARG A 230 8.53 6.42 5.63
N LYS A 231 8.70 5.11 5.56
CA LYS A 231 9.64 4.37 6.42
C LYS A 231 11.12 4.50 5.99
N LEU A 232 11.39 4.92 4.76
CA LEU A 232 12.74 5.02 4.18
C LEU A 232 13.24 6.47 4.03
N GLN A 233 12.53 7.45 4.59
CA GLN A 233 13.00 8.84 4.66
C GLN A 233 14.38 8.94 5.35
N GLY A 234 15.02 10.10 5.20
CA GLY A 234 16.34 10.44 5.77
C GLY A 234 17.41 10.70 4.70
N ASP A 235 18.65 10.87 5.13
CA ASP A 235 19.74 11.40 4.30
C ASP A 235 20.03 10.60 3.01
N SER A 236 19.82 9.29 3.05
CA SER A 236 20.07 8.38 1.91
C SER A 236 18.88 8.26 0.94
N TYR A 237 17.73 8.86 1.26
CA TYR A 237 16.47 8.67 0.52
C TYR A 237 16.60 9.01 -0.96
N GLU A 238 17.05 10.22 -1.29
CA GLU A 238 17.17 10.70 -2.67
C GLU A 238 18.14 9.84 -3.50
N LEU A 239 19.18 9.29 -2.85
CA LEU A 239 20.19 8.46 -3.52
C LEU A 239 19.65 7.07 -3.90
N TYR A 240 18.76 6.50 -3.07
CA TYR A 240 18.24 5.15 -3.24
C TYR A 240 16.73 5.13 -3.54
N PHE A 241 15.88 5.20 -2.52
CA PHE A 241 14.44 4.94 -2.69
C PHE A 241 13.74 6.04 -3.49
N GLY A 242 14.09 7.31 -3.31
CA GLY A 242 13.61 8.42 -4.14
C GLY A 242 13.96 8.21 -5.61
N ARG A 243 15.22 7.90 -5.92
CA ARG A 243 15.67 7.55 -7.28
C ARG A 243 14.93 6.33 -7.86
N PHE A 244 14.71 5.29 -7.07
CA PHE A 244 13.96 4.12 -7.50
C PHE A 244 12.50 4.48 -7.82
N LEU A 245 11.83 5.21 -6.93
CA LEU A 245 10.45 5.64 -7.12
C LEU A 245 10.31 6.53 -8.35
N GLN A 246 11.25 7.47 -8.54
CA GLN A 246 11.32 8.32 -9.72
C GLN A 246 11.38 7.46 -11.00
N HIS A 247 12.30 6.49 -11.03
CA HIS A 247 12.47 5.58 -12.16
C HIS A 247 11.21 4.76 -12.49
N LEU A 248 10.41 4.38 -11.48
CA LEU A 248 9.13 3.70 -11.70
C LEU A 248 8.07 4.62 -12.32
N THR A 249 8.12 5.92 -12.01
CA THR A 249 7.06 6.88 -12.38
C THR A 249 7.35 7.71 -13.63
N ASP A 250 8.61 7.98 -13.97
CA ASP A 250 9.00 8.96 -15.00
C ASP A 250 8.30 8.74 -16.34
N GLY A 251 8.34 7.50 -16.85
CA GLY A 251 7.72 7.16 -18.13
C GLY A 251 6.20 7.33 -18.13
N HIS A 252 5.53 7.12 -16.99
CA HIS A 252 4.09 7.35 -16.86
C HIS A 252 3.76 8.82 -16.70
N PHE A 253 4.60 9.56 -15.98
CA PHE A 253 4.43 10.99 -15.77
C PHE A 253 4.44 11.75 -17.11
N GLU A 254 5.37 11.40 -18.00
CA GLU A 254 5.45 11.99 -19.34
C GLU A 254 4.30 11.52 -20.25
N ARG A 255 3.94 10.24 -20.20
CA ARG A 255 2.90 9.66 -21.05
C ARG A 255 1.50 10.20 -20.75
N LEU A 256 1.18 10.42 -19.47
CA LEU A 256 -0.19 10.73 -19.03
C LEU A 256 -0.58 12.20 -19.18
N ASP A 257 0.37 13.06 -19.52
CA ASP A 257 0.22 14.51 -19.57
C ASP A 257 -0.57 15.05 -18.36
N VAL A 258 0.06 14.91 -17.19
CA VAL A 258 -0.61 14.88 -15.89
C VAL A 258 -1.30 16.20 -15.47
N PHE A 259 -1.19 17.27 -16.26
CA PHE A 259 -1.84 18.56 -16.01
C PHE A 259 -2.89 18.95 -17.06
N GLU A 260 -3.07 18.16 -18.12
CA GLU A 260 -4.08 18.44 -19.14
C GLU A 260 -5.39 17.65 -18.89
N ASP A 261 -6.50 18.36 -18.78
CA ASP A 261 -7.86 17.79 -18.80
C ASP A 261 -8.21 17.33 -20.22
N ASN A 262 -7.69 16.19 -20.66
CA ASN A 262 -8.00 15.65 -21.98
C ASN A 262 -9.38 14.94 -21.97
N LEU A 263 -10.39 15.58 -22.58
CA LEU A 263 -11.76 15.05 -22.69
C LEU A 263 -11.88 13.70 -23.42
N ARG A 264 -10.81 13.25 -24.11
CA ARG A 264 -10.76 11.94 -24.79
C ARG A 264 -10.03 10.86 -24.01
N ASP A 265 -9.61 11.16 -22.78
CA ASP A 265 -8.85 10.22 -21.99
C ASP A 265 -9.70 9.04 -21.49
N CYS A 266 -9.08 7.87 -21.37
CA CYS A 266 -9.77 6.71 -20.82
C CYS A 266 -9.86 6.83 -19.30
N THR A 267 -10.94 6.31 -18.71
CA THR A 267 -11.20 6.38 -17.27
C THR A 267 -10.04 5.83 -16.43
N SER A 268 -9.31 4.81 -16.92
CA SER A 268 -8.15 4.26 -16.23
C SER A 268 -7.01 5.29 -16.08
N ASN A 269 -6.68 6.01 -17.15
CA ASN A 269 -5.64 7.06 -17.12
C ASN A 269 -6.05 8.22 -16.21
N THR A 270 -7.33 8.64 -16.27
CA THR A 270 -7.93 9.67 -15.41
C THR A 270 -7.68 9.37 -13.93
N PHE A 271 -7.92 8.14 -13.48
CA PHE A 271 -7.65 7.75 -12.09
C PHE A 271 -6.18 7.42 -11.78
N LEU A 272 -5.37 7.11 -12.80
CA LEU A 272 -3.95 6.82 -12.66
C LEU A 272 -3.11 8.09 -12.47
N ARG A 273 -3.45 9.20 -13.15
CA ARG A 273 -2.71 10.49 -13.06
C ARG A 273 -2.38 10.90 -11.63
N PRO A 274 -3.35 10.99 -10.68
CA PRO A 274 -3.05 11.43 -9.34
C PRO A 274 -2.10 10.49 -8.58
N ILE A 275 -2.10 9.19 -8.89
CA ILE A 275 -1.16 8.24 -8.28
C ILE A 275 0.25 8.54 -8.77
N ILE A 276 0.43 8.66 -10.09
CA ILE A 276 1.73 8.92 -10.70
C ILE A 276 2.29 10.27 -10.26
N VAL A 277 1.46 11.32 -10.26
CA VAL A 277 1.85 12.66 -9.75
C VAL A 277 2.24 12.57 -8.29
N HIS A 278 1.45 11.87 -7.48
CA HIS A 278 1.73 11.79 -6.05
C HIS A 278 3.09 11.14 -5.79
N LEU A 279 3.37 9.99 -6.41
CA LEU A 279 4.61 9.26 -6.27
C LEU A 279 5.80 10.00 -6.88
N ALA A 280 5.67 10.57 -8.07
CA ALA A 280 6.75 11.33 -8.73
C ALA A 280 7.15 12.56 -7.93
N CYS A 281 6.20 13.30 -7.37
CA CYS A 281 6.52 14.45 -6.52
C CYS A 281 7.16 14.00 -5.18
N ARG A 282 6.68 12.91 -4.57
CA ARG A 282 7.32 12.35 -3.35
C ARG A 282 8.72 11.80 -3.59
N SER A 283 9.03 11.39 -4.82
CA SER A 283 10.36 10.89 -5.20
C SER A 283 11.41 11.99 -5.36
N GLY A 284 11.06 13.27 -5.16
CA GLY A 284 11.96 14.40 -5.42
C GLY A 284 12.01 14.85 -6.88
N SER A 285 11.12 14.36 -7.76
CA SER A 285 11.16 14.71 -9.20
C SER A 285 11.01 16.22 -9.41
N GLY A 286 12.10 16.86 -9.85
CA GLY A 286 12.12 18.30 -10.12
C GLY A 286 11.07 18.77 -11.13
N LYS A 287 10.73 17.93 -12.12
CA LYS A 287 9.65 18.18 -13.08
C LYS A 287 8.29 18.28 -12.37
N CYS A 288 7.97 17.28 -11.54
CA CYS A 288 6.71 17.25 -10.79
C CYS A 288 6.61 18.43 -9.84
N LEU A 289 7.62 18.64 -8.99
CA LEU A 289 7.64 19.70 -7.98
C LEU A 289 7.54 21.10 -8.60
N THR A 290 8.20 21.33 -9.73
CA THR A 290 8.15 22.61 -10.45
C THR A 290 6.77 22.84 -11.06
N ALA A 291 6.21 21.84 -11.72
CA ALA A 291 4.90 21.95 -12.37
C ALA A 291 3.77 22.19 -11.36
N THR A 292 3.73 21.44 -10.25
CA THR A 292 2.72 21.64 -9.20
C THR A 292 2.88 23.00 -8.51
N ARG A 293 4.10 23.49 -8.30
CA ARG A 293 4.34 24.83 -7.75
C ARG A 293 3.82 25.91 -8.69
N ILE A 294 4.18 25.85 -9.98
CA ILE A 294 3.71 26.82 -10.98
C ILE A 294 2.18 26.85 -11.02
N MET A 295 1.54 25.68 -10.97
CA MET A 295 0.08 25.57 -10.96
C MET A 295 -0.55 26.33 -9.78
N VAL A 296 -0.11 26.10 -8.54
CA VAL A 296 -0.69 26.80 -7.37
C VAL A 296 -0.37 28.30 -7.37
N THR A 297 0.83 28.70 -7.79
CA THR A 297 1.20 30.12 -7.87
C THR A 297 0.38 30.83 -8.94
N ALA A 298 0.18 30.23 -10.11
CA ALA A 298 -0.64 30.80 -11.17
C ALA A 298 -2.12 30.90 -10.77
N GLU A 299 -2.65 29.91 -10.05
CA GLU A 299 -4.01 29.99 -9.49
C GLU A 299 -4.13 31.11 -8.45
N ALA A 300 -3.14 31.28 -7.57
CA ALA A 300 -3.13 32.37 -6.59
C ALA A 300 -3.05 33.77 -7.23
N LEU A 301 -2.33 33.90 -8.36
CA LEU A 301 -2.20 35.17 -9.08
C LEU A 301 -3.45 35.51 -9.91
N THR A 302 -4.09 34.51 -10.50
CA THR A 302 -5.17 34.72 -11.48
C THR A 302 -6.57 34.50 -10.91
N GLY A 303 -6.70 33.82 -9.77
CA GLY A 303 -7.97 33.36 -9.22
C GLY A 303 -8.62 32.18 -9.96
N HIS A 304 -8.01 31.71 -11.06
CA HIS A 304 -8.55 30.63 -11.88
C HIS A 304 -8.07 29.27 -11.36
N VAL A 305 -8.99 28.31 -11.22
CA VAL A 305 -8.65 26.95 -10.80
C VAL A 305 -7.87 26.24 -11.91
N LEU A 306 -6.66 25.78 -11.59
CA LEU A 306 -5.77 25.11 -12.54
C LEU A 306 -5.52 23.64 -12.19
N ALA A 307 -5.88 23.20 -10.98
CA ALA A 307 -5.72 21.81 -10.59
C ALA A 307 -6.65 20.88 -11.39
N PRO A 308 -6.14 19.76 -11.92
CA PRO A 308 -6.95 18.74 -12.57
C PRO A 308 -8.08 18.21 -11.66
N ARG A 309 -9.25 17.95 -12.26
CA ARG A 309 -10.51 17.75 -11.52
C ARG A 309 -10.60 16.41 -10.81
N GLU A 310 -9.83 15.41 -11.22
CA GLU A 310 -9.95 14.03 -10.73
C GLU A 310 -9.59 13.93 -9.25
N ARG A 311 -8.51 14.60 -8.83
CA ARG A 311 -8.06 14.62 -7.44
C ARG A 311 -7.22 15.87 -7.12
N PRO A 312 -7.85 17.07 -7.05
CA PRO A 312 -7.14 18.34 -6.86
C PRO A 312 -6.24 18.38 -5.62
N SER A 313 -6.62 17.69 -4.54
CA SER A 313 -5.86 17.66 -3.28
C SER A 313 -4.42 17.17 -3.43
N VAL A 314 -4.15 16.24 -4.36
CA VAL A 314 -2.77 15.75 -4.61
C VAL A 314 -1.92 16.87 -5.22
N TYR A 315 -2.45 17.55 -6.23
CA TYR A 315 -1.76 18.63 -6.92
C TYR A 315 -1.54 19.83 -6.00
N TYR A 316 -2.58 20.22 -5.24
CA TYR A 316 -2.46 21.29 -4.26
C TYR A 316 -1.46 20.96 -3.16
N CYS A 317 -1.45 19.72 -2.63
CA CYS A 317 -0.52 19.35 -1.56
C CYS A 317 0.94 19.51 -2.01
N HIS A 318 1.26 18.95 -3.18
CA HIS A 318 2.62 19.03 -3.74
C HIS A 318 2.99 20.42 -4.24
N GLY A 319 2.02 21.19 -4.74
CA GLY A 319 2.25 22.59 -5.12
C GLY A 319 2.53 23.48 -3.92
N LEU A 320 1.68 23.37 -2.88
CA LEU A 320 1.85 24.12 -1.64
C LEU A 320 3.15 23.75 -0.93
N LYS A 321 3.58 22.48 -0.97
CA LYS A 321 4.86 22.07 -0.37
C LYS A 321 6.05 22.94 -0.81
N ASN A 322 6.06 23.46 -2.03
CA ASN A 322 7.14 24.32 -2.53
C ASN A 322 6.70 25.75 -2.85
N ALA A 323 5.51 26.17 -2.42
CA ALA A 323 4.98 27.50 -2.69
C ALA A 323 5.60 28.57 -1.78
N ASP A 324 5.36 29.85 -2.08
CA ASP A 324 5.70 30.95 -1.19
C ASP A 324 4.56 31.28 -0.21
N GLU A 325 4.86 32.16 0.75
CA GLU A 325 3.91 32.56 1.79
C GLU A 325 2.66 33.23 1.22
N ASN A 326 2.80 34.05 0.17
CA ASN A 326 1.66 34.72 -0.44
C ASN A 326 0.69 33.72 -1.07
N THR A 327 1.22 32.70 -1.74
CA THR A 327 0.45 31.60 -2.33
C THR A 327 -0.24 30.80 -1.23
N PHE A 328 0.45 30.46 -0.15
CA PHE A 328 -0.16 29.78 0.99
C PHE A 328 -1.30 30.58 1.62
N GLN A 329 -1.09 31.87 1.89
CA GLN A 329 -2.11 32.76 2.45
C GLN A 329 -3.33 32.90 1.53
N TYR A 330 -3.14 32.90 0.21
CA TYR A 330 -4.25 32.85 -0.75
C TYR A 330 -5.09 31.58 -0.56
N PHE A 331 -4.47 30.40 -0.52
CA PHE A 331 -5.21 29.13 -0.35
C PHE A 331 -5.83 28.99 1.04
N TRP A 332 -5.19 29.50 2.09
CA TRP A 332 -5.77 29.52 3.44
C TRP A 332 -6.99 30.44 3.48
N LYS A 333 -6.93 31.65 2.91
CA LYS A 333 -8.10 32.53 2.77
C LYS A 333 -9.21 31.89 1.92
N LYS A 334 -8.84 31.23 0.82
CA LYS A 334 -9.77 30.49 -0.03
C LYS A 334 -10.50 29.42 0.79
N LEU A 335 -9.77 28.59 1.53
CA LEU A 335 -10.35 27.57 2.42
C LEU A 335 -11.43 28.15 3.33
N LYS A 336 -11.16 29.30 3.97
CA LYS A 336 -12.11 29.96 4.89
C LYS A 336 -13.40 30.45 4.22
N SER A 337 -13.32 30.85 2.96
CA SER A 337 -14.44 31.42 2.20
C SER A 337 -15.25 30.40 1.39
N LEU A 338 -14.75 29.17 1.23
CA LEU A 338 -15.42 28.13 0.45
C LEU A 338 -16.70 27.63 1.12
N THR A 339 -17.79 27.65 0.36
CA THR A 339 -19.09 27.07 0.74
C THR A 339 -19.35 25.70 0.08
N ASN A 340 -18.61 25.35 -0.97
CA ASN A 340 -18.71 24.05 -1.62
C ASN A 340 -17.92 23.00 -0.83
N ASP A 341 -18.63 22.02 -0.25
CA ASP A 341 -18.03 20.97 0.58
C ASP A 341 -16.94 20.16 -0.13
N GLN A 342 -17.08 19.90 -1.44
CA GLN A 342 -16.12 19.09 -2.19
C GLN A 342 -14.83 19.86 -2.44
N GLU A 343 -14.93 21.13 -2.85
CA GLU A 343 -13.76 22.00 -3.02
C GLU A 343 -13.06 22.28 -1.68
N ARG A 344 -13.84 22.50 -0.62
CA ARG A 344 -13.33 22.70 0.74
C ARG A 344 -12.57 21.47 1.22
N LYS A 345 -13.12 20.27 1.02
CA LYS A 345 -12.41 19.00 1.30
C LYS A 345 -11.08 18.92 0.57
N ASN A 346 -11.00 19.32 -0.70
CA ASN A 346 -9.74 19.27 -1.44
C ASN A 346 -8.64 20.13 -0.77
N LEU A 347 -9.00 21.35 -0.34
CA LEU A 347 -8.05 22.24 0.35
C LEU A 347 -7.71 21.75 1.76
N VAL A 348 -8.68 21.25 2.53
CA VAL A 348 -8.44 20.65 3.85
C VAL A 348 -7.42 19.51 3.77
N HIS A 349 -7.46 18.70 2.70
CA HIS A 349 -6.52 17.60 2.50
C HIS A 349 -5.15 18.02 1.96
N SER A 350 -4.93 19.30 1.63
CA SER A 350 -3.69 19.77 1.00
C SER A 350 -3.00 20.92 1.72
N ILE A 351 -3.76 21.75 2.46
CA ILE A 351 -3.25 22.99 3.05
C ILE A 351 -2.13 22.73 4.07
N GLY A 352 -2.20 21.61 4.78
CA GLY A 352 -1.18 21.18 5.73
C GLY A 352 0.14 20.69 5.10
N CYS A 353 0.23 20.60 3.77
CA CYS A 353 1.45 20.19 3.08
C CYS A 353 2.44 21.35 2.88
N TYR A 354 2.07 22.59 3.22
CA TYR A 354 2.97 23.74 3.13
C TYR A 354 4.22 23.52 4.00
N HIS A 355 5.41 23.86 3.49
CA HIS A 355 6.67 23.50 4.14
C HIS A 355 7.05 24.39 5.33
N ASN A 356 6.48 25.59 5.46
CA ASN A 356 6.84 26.50 6.54
C ASN A 356 6.18 26.11 7.87
N SER A 357 6.99 25.63 8.81
CA SER A 357 6.53 25.11 10.11
C SER A 357 5.74 26.12 10.94
N ASP A 358 6.09 27.41 10.92
CA ASP A 358 5.40 28.44 11.72
C ASP A 358 4.04 28.80 11.14
N SER A 359 3.92 28.82 9.82
CA SER A 359 2.66 29.09 9.12
C SER A 359 1.67 27.93 9.27
N VAL A 360 2.16 26.69 9.17
CA VAL A 360 1.36 25.49 9.45
C VAL A 360 0.97 25.44 10.93
N TYR A 361 1.86 25.84 11.85
CA TYR A 361 1.51 25.93 13.28
C TYR A 361 0.41 26.97 13.52
N SER A 362 0.48 28.12 12.86
CA SER A 362 -0.55 29.17 12.93
C SER A 362 -1.91 28.65 12.43
N LEU A 363 -1.91 27.85 11.36
CA LEU A 363 -3.11 27.15 10.88
C LEU A 363 -3.68 26.21 11.95
N LEU A 364 -2.82 25.42 12.61
CA LEU A 364 -3.25 24.54 13.70
C LEU A 364 -3.82 25.32 14.90
N LEU A 365 -3.25 26.48 15.25
CA LEU A 365 -3.81 27.32 16.30
C LEU A 365 -5.22 27.84 15.95
N GLU A 366 -5.45 28.27 14.70
CA GLU A 366 -6.79 28.71 14.24
C GLU A 366 -7.81 27.57 14.35
N THR A 367 -7.40 26.32 14.13
CA THR A 367 -8.31 25.16 14.16
C THR A 367 -8.83 24.78 15.55
N VAL A 368 -8.14 25.23 16.62
CA VAL A 368 -8.54 25.04 18.03
C VAL A 368 -9.03 26.32 18.70
N ASP A 369 -9.04 27.45 17.99
CA ASP A 369 -9.53 28.71 18.54
C ASP A 369 -11.04 28.66 18.75
N LEU A 370 -11.46 28.61 20.01
CA LEU A 370 -12.86 28.60 20.43
C LEU A 370 -13.55 29.96 20.23
N ASN A 371 -12.77 31.04 20.07
CA ASN A 371 -13.28 32.40 19.89
C ASN A 371 -13.33 32.81 18.40
N ALA A 372 -12.87 31.94 17.49
CA ALA A 372 -12.94 32.19 16.06
C ALA A 372 -14.42 32.29 15.62
N THR A 373 -14.82 33.48 15.20
CA THR A 373 -16.18 33.74 14.69
C THR A 373 -16.24 33.76 13.17
N ASP A 374 -15.11 33.97 12.51
CA ASP A 374 -15.01 34.14 11.06
C ASP A 374 -14.85 32.81 10.29
N VAL A 375 -14.52 31.71 10.97
CA VAL A 375 -14.41 30.39 10.35
C VAL A 375 -14.79 29.28 11.32
N PHE A 376 -15.51 28.28 10.81
CA PHE A 376 -15.80 27.05 11.54
C PHE A 376 -15.09 25.87 10.87
N TYR A 377 -14.33 25.10 11.65
CA TYR A 377 -13.76 23.83 11.21
C TYR A 377 -14.52 22.67 11.85
N THR A 378 -14.92 21.69 11.05
CA THR A 378 -15.51 20.46 11.61
C THR A 378 -14.44 19.59 12.26
N ASN A 379 -14.84 18.69 13.17
CA ASN A 379 -13.90 17.72 13.74
C ASN A 379 -13.24 16.84 12.67
N TYR A 380 -13.93 16.55 11.56
CA TYR A 380 -13.31 15.83 10.45
C TYR A 380 -12.18 16.64 9.80
N GLU A 381 -12.41 17.93 9.53
CA GLU A 381 -11.41 18.79 8.87
C GLU A 381 -10.17 18.98 9.72
N ARG A 382 -10.39 19.25 11.00
CA ARG A 382 -9.39 19.33 12.07
C ARG A 382 -8.44 18.12 12.08
N HIS A 383 -9.00 16.90 12.11
CA HIS A 383 -8.20 15.68 12.08
C HIS A 383 -7.55 15.43 10.72
N SER A 384 -8.21 15.81 9.63
CA SER A 384 -7.64 15.67 8.28
C SER A 384 -6.43 16.59 8.07
N ILE A 385 -6.49 17.83 8.56
CA ILE A 385 -5.34 18.76 8.52
C ILE A 385 -4.16 18.15 9.29
N LEU A 386 -4.38 17.68 10.54
CA LEU A 386 -3.34 17.00 11.31
C LEU A 386 -2.74 15.81 10.56
N TRP A 387 -3.60 14.91 10.05
CA TRP A 387 -3.17 13.72 9.31
C TRP A 387 -2.29 14.05 8.10
N ASN A 388 -2.64 15.10 7.35
CA ASN A 388 -1.87 15.49 6.17
C ASN A 388 -0.54 16.15 6.54
N ILE A 389 -0.47 16.89 7.65
CA ILE A 389 0.80 17.42 8.19
C ILE A 389 1.69 16.25 8.63
N ILE A 390 1.15 15.26 9.35
CA ILE A 390 1.93 14.06 9.76
C ILE A 390 2.51 13.34 8.53
N ARG A 391 1.73 13.18 7.45
CA ARG A 391 2.14 12.39 6.27
C ARG A 391 3.00 13.11 5.24
N ASN A 392 2.93 14.44 5.18
CA ASN A 392 3.54 15.23 4.10
C ASN A 392 4.32 16.46 4.58
N GLY A 393 4.14 16.88 5.83
CA GLY A 393 4.79 18.04 6.46
C GLY A 393 5.77 17.64 7.57
N ASP A 394 6.05 18.59 8.46
CA ASP A 394 6.97 18.41 9.58
C ASP A 394 6.21 17.85 10.80
N VAL A 395 6.40 16.55 11.08
CA VAL A 395 5.78 15.85 12.22
C VAL A 395 6.06 16.54 13.56
N LYS A 396 7.18 17.26 13.68
CA LYS A 396 7.53 18.01 14.89
C LYS A 396 6.54 19.13 15.18
N VAL A 397 5.99 19.75 14.14
CA VAL A 397 4.98 20.81 14.30
C VAL A 397 3.73 20.24 14.97
N VAL A 398 3.35 19.01 14.63
CA VAL A 398 2.23 18.31 15.24
C VAL A 398 2.56 17.89 16.68
N MET A 399 3.76 17.37 16.93
CA MET A 399 4.20 17.04 18.30
C MET A 399 4.20 18.28 19.22
N ARG A 400 4.75 19.39 18.75
CA ARG A 400 4.71 20.69 19.44
C ARG A 400 3.27 21.12 19.71
N PHE A 401 2.42 21.04 18.70
CA PHE A 401 1.01 21.41 18.80
C PHE A 401 0.24 20.57 19.83
N LEU A 402 0.43 19.25 19.82
CA LEU A 402 -0.16 18.35 20.81
C LEU A 402 0.33 18.70 22.22
N ARG A 403 1.64 18.92 22.41
CA ARG A 403 2.22 19.27 23.70
C ARG A 403 1.65 20.58 24.26
N GLU A 404 1.56 21.61 23.43
CA GLU A 404 1.19 22.96 23.87
C GLU A 404 -0.34 23.15 24.00
N ASN A 405 -1.14 22.36 23.28
CA ASN A 405 -2.58 22.61 23.12
C ASN A 405 -3.49 21.44 23.51
N HIS A 406 -2.96 20.36 24.12
CA HIS A 406 -3.74 19.14 24.45
C HIS A 406 -5.08 19.41 25.14
N ASN A 407 -5.13 20.32 26.11
CA ASN A 407 -6.37 20.68 26.82
C ASN A 407 -7.39 21.37 25.92
N THR A 408 -6.94 22.25 25.03
CA THR A 408 -7.82 22.92 24.06
C THR A 408 -8.31 21.93 23.01
N ILE A 409 -7.45 21.02 22.55
CA ILE A 409 -7.78 19.92 21.64
C ILE A 409 -8.85 19.02 22.26
N ALA A 410 -8.73 18.65 23.53
CA ALA A 410 -9.73 17.85 24.22
C ALA A 410 -11.13 18.48 24.22
N ARG A 411 -11.20 19.81 24.34
CA ARG A 411 -12.45 20.59 24.32
C ARG A 411 -13.02 20.81 22.91
N THR A 412 -12.17 20.79 21.88
CA THR A 412 -12.55 21.12 20.49
C THR A 412 -12.65 19.90 19.59
N TYR A 413 -11.59 19.10 19.51
CA TYR A 413 -11.42 17.95 18.62
C TYR A 413 -12.02 16.69 19.23
N THR A 414 -11.90 16.56 20.56
CA THR A 414 -11.94 15.30 21.32
C THR A 414 -10.83 14.33 20.91
N TYR A 415 -10.38 13.51 21.85
CA TYR A 415 -9.46 12.40 21.56
C TYR A 415 -10.27 11.14 21.18
N ASN A 416 -10.95 11.21 20.03
CA ASN A 416 -11.70 10.08 19.49
C ASN A 416 -10.81 9.19 18.60
N PHE A 417 -11.39 8.12 18.03
CA PHE A 417 -10.70 7.18 17.14
C PHE A 417 -9.85 7.82 16.02
N ARG A 418 -10.21 9.01 15.51
CA ARG A 418 -9.41 9.72 14.50
C ARG A 418 -8.12 10.26 15.08
N MET A 419 -8.15 10.78 16.31
CA MET A 419 -6.93 11.19 17.01
C MET A 419 -6.06 9.98 17.34
N GLU A 420 -6.67 8.86 17.74
CA GLU A 420 -5.91 7.62 17.95
C GLU A 420 -5.15 7.19 16.69
N ASN A 421 -5.77 7.30 15.52
CA ASN A 421 -5.10 7.00 14.25
C ASN A 421 -3.99 8.01 13.93
N ASN A 422 -4.18 9.31 14.21
CA ASN A 422 -3.12 10.30 14.06
C ASN A 422 -1.90 9.95 14.93
N LEU A 423 -2.14 9.57 16.19
CA LEU A 423 -1.06 9.20 17.12
C LEU A 423 -0.34 7.92 16.67
N LYS A 424 -1.08 6.92 16.18
CA LYS A 424 -0.48 5.70 15.60
C LYS A 424 0.32 6.01 14.32
N GLU A 425 -0.17 6.92 13.47
CA GLU A 425 0.54 7.30 12.25
C GLU A 425 1.87 8.00 12.57
N ILE A 426 1.92 8.85 13.62
CA ILE A 426 3.19 9.42 14.10
C ILE A 426 4.13 8.29 14.54
N ALA A 427 3.66 7.37 15.38
CA ALA A 427 4.45 6.24 15.87
C ALA A 427 5.08 5.40 14.74
N ASP A 428 4.35 5.20 13.65
CA ASP A 428 4.70 4.28 12.58
C ASP A 428 5.74 4.82 11.58
N CYS A 429 6.12 6.10 11.69
CA CYS A 429 7.10 6.76 10.81
C CYS A 429 8.06 7.74 11.53
N LEU A 430 8.06 7.79 12.87
CA LEU A 430 8.89 8.72 13.62
C LEU A 430 10.36 8.27 13.66
N PRO A 431 11.32 9.13 13.26
CA PRO A 431 12.75 8.86 13.43
C PRO A 431 13.13 8.63 14.90
N GLU A 432 14.12 7.74 15.13
CA GLU A 432 14.55 7.28 16.45
C GLU A 432 14.92 8.44 17.40
N GLU A 433 15.49 9.52 16.87
CA GLU A 433 15.90 10.68 17.68
C GLU A 433 14.72 11.43 18.34
N TYR A 434 13.48 11.25 17.87
CA TYR A 434 12.29 11.89 18.47
C TYR A 434 11.47 10.93 19.35
N HIS A 435 11.91 9.68 19.51
CA HIS A 435 11.13 8.66 20.23
C HIS A 435 10.91 9.04 21.70
N GLN A 436 11.94 9.53 22.37
CA GLN A 436 11.82 9.99 23.76
C GLN A 436 10.82 11.13 23.86
N GLU A 437 10.97 12.14 23.00
CA GLU A 437 10.12 13.33 22.99
C GLU A 437 8.64 12.96 22.81
N TYR A 438 8.35 12.03 21.90
CA TYR A 438 6.98 11.59 21.63
C TYR A 438 6.41 10.71 22.76
N THR A 439 7.26 9.89 23.41
CA THR A 439 6.87 9.11 24.59
C THR A 439 6.40 10.03 25.72
N GLU A 440 7.15 11.09 26.01
CA GLU A 440 6.78 12.09 27.03
C GLU A 440 5.43 12.77 26.70
N ILE A 441 5.14 13.03 25.42
CA ILE A 441 3.84 13.54 24.98
C ILE A 441 2.74 12.52 25.25
N LEU A 442 2.92 11.25 24.88
CA LEU A 442 1.92 10.21 25.09
C LEU A 442 1.63 9.99 26.59
N GLU A 443 2.66 9.99 27.43
CA GLU A 443 2.53 9.89 28.88
C GLU A 443 1.73 11.05 29.47
N MET A 444 2.02 12.28 29.03
CA MET A 444 1.25 13.46 29.43
C MET A 444 -0.21 13.36 29.00
N LEU A 445 -0.47 12.97 27.73
CA LEU A 445 -1.84 12.78 27.24
C LEU A 445 -2.60 11.71 28.04
N ALA A 446 -1.94 10.63 28.43
CA ALA A 446 -2.53 9.58 29.25
C ALA A 446 -2.78 10.04 30.70
N ALA A 447 -1.85 10.78 31.29
CA ALA A 447 -1.97 11.31 32.65
C ALA A 447 -3.14 12.29 32.81
N GLU A 448 -3.39 13.11 31.79
CA GLU A 448 -4.52 14.04 31.72
C GLU A 448 -5.86 13.35 31.36
N GLY A 449 -5.84 12.04 31.10
CA GLY A 449 -7.03 11.28 30.71
C GLY A 449 -7.50 11.53 29.28
N HIS A 450 -6.68 12.15 28.44
CA HIS A 450 -6.99 12.40 27.03
C HIS A 450 -6.95 11.11 26.20
N ILE A 451 -6.04 10.18 26.53
CA ILE A 451 -5.95 8.88 25.85
C ILE A 451 -5.93 7.72 26.85
N SER A 452 -6.29 6.52 26.38
CA SER A 452 -6.17 5.31 27.20
C SER A 452 -4.72 4.88 27.35
N ARG A 453 -4.40 4.23 28.48
CA ARG A 453 -3.10 3.60 28.69
C ARG A 453 -2.77 2.55 27.63
N SER A 454 -3.78 1.80 27.19
CA SER A 454 -3.62 0.79 26.14
C SER A 454 -3.23 1.39 24.78
N LEU A 455 -3.74 2.59 24.45
CA LEU A 455 -3.36 3.29 23.23
C LEU A 455 -1.91 3.81 23.30
N MET A 456 -1.52 4.37 24.44
CA MET A 456 -0.14 4.80 24.70
C MET A 456 0.83 3.61 24.52
N GLU A 457 0.57 2.49 25.20
CA GLU A 457 1.37 1.27 25.09
C GLU A 457 1.44 0.77 23.64
N ARG A 458 0.31 0.79 22.92
CA ARG A 458 0.27 0.42 21.50
C ARG A 458 1.17 1.31 20.64
N CYS A 459 1.12 2.64 20.81
CA CYS A 459 1.95 3.58 20.06
C CYS A 459 3.45 3.38 20.34
N ILE A 460 3.82 3.12 21.59
CA ILE A 460 5.21 2.81 21.97
C ILE A 460 5.69 1.53 21.28
N ILE A 461 4.85 0.48 21.25
CA ILE A 461 5.19 -0.76 20.55
C ILE A 461 5.30 -0.52 19.03
N ASP A 462 4.43 0.31 18.45
CA ASP A 462 4.46 0.63 17.02
C ASP A 462 5.75 1.39 16.64
N MET A 463 6.20 2.33 17.48
CA MET A 463 7.49 3.02 17.32
C MET A 463 8.67 2.05 17.36
N GLU A 464 8.69 1.14 18.33
CA GLU A 464 9.76 0.16 18.47
C GLU A 464 9.78 -0.80 17.27
N ASN A 465 8.61 -1.25 16.82
CA ASN A 465 8.49 -2.06 15.61
C ASN A 465 9.01 -1.32 14.38
N HIS A 466 8.71 -0.03 14.24
CA HIS A 466 9.25 0.80 13.15
C HIS A 466 10.78 0.89 13.22
N ARG A 467 11.35 1.14 14.40
CA ARG A 467 12.80 1.22 14.64
C ARG A 467 13.50 -0.09 14.25
N ILE A 468 12.98 -1.23 14.73
CA ILE A 468 13.50 -2.55 14.39
C ILE A 468 13.41 -2.79 12.89
N TRP A 469 12.27 -2.47 12.26
CA TRP A 469 12.09 -2.63 10.82
C TRP A 469 13.13 -1.85 10.01
N VAL A 470 13.40 -0.58 10.37
CA VAL A 470 14.39 0.26 9.70
C VAL A 470 15.79 -0.36 9.83
N ASN A 471 16.17 -0.74 11.05
CA ASN A 471 17.49 -1.32 11.33
C ASN A 471 17.75 -2.62 10.55
N GLU A 472 16.74 -3.46 10.36
CA GLU A 472 16.92 -4.74 9.71
C GLU A 472 16.77 -4.73 8.19
N ASN A 473 16.02 -3.76 7.64
CA ASN A 473 15.61 -3.78 6.24
C ASN A 473 16.17 -2.63 5.40
N LYS A 474 16.41 -1.44 5.96
CA LYS A 474 16.79 -0.24 5.18
C LYS A 474 18.03 -0.51 4.32
N ILE A 475 19.12 -0.99 4.93
CA ILE A 475 20.38 -1.28 4.23
C ILE A 475 20.21 -2.37 3.16
N LYS A 476 19.41 -3.41 3.42
CA LYS A 476 19.16 -4.49 2.45
C LYS A 476 18.41 -3.98 1.22
N ILE A 477 17.43 -3.10 1.45
CA ILE A 477 16.66 -2.44 0.39
C ILE A 477 17.58 -1.52 -0.42
N GLU A 478 18.38 -0.68 0.24
CA GLU A 478 19.34 0.21 -0.42
C GLU A 478 20.36 -0.55 -1.27
N ASN A 479 20.90 -1.67 -0.76
CA ASN A 479 21.81 -2.53 -1.51
C ASN A 479 21.14 -3.18 -2.73
N TRP A 480 19.90 -3.63 -2.59
CA TRP A 480 19.13 -4.16 -3.72
C TRP A 480 18.91 -3.08 -4.78
N ILE A 481 18.56 -1.84 -4.38
CA ILE A 481 18.37 -0.71 -5.31
C ILE A 481 19.69 -0.34 -5.99
N ALA A 482 20.79 -0.33 -5.25
CA ALA A 482 22.12 -0.09 -5.82
C ALA A 482 22.44 -1.11 -6.93
N GLY A 483 22.19 -2.40 -6.66
CA GLY A 483 22.35 -3.48 -7.64
C GLY A 483 21.39 -3.35 -8.83
N TYR A 484 20.16 -2.89 -8.62
CA TYR A 484 19.18 -2.67 -9.69
C TYR A 484 19.66 -1.66 -10.74
N PHE A 485 20.38 -0.62 -10.32
CA PHE A 485 20.92 0.40 -11.21
C PHE A 485 22.34 0.12 -11.73
N GLN A 486 22.96 -0.98 -11.33
CA GLN A 486 24.26 -1.37 -11.89
C GLN A 486 24.09 -1.87 -13.34
N PRO A 487 24.99 -1.49 -14.26
CA PRO A 487 25.01 -2.07 -15.60
C PRO A 487 25.19 -3.58 -15.48
N LYS A 488 24.30 -4.37 -16.08
CA LYS A 488 24.56 -5.79 -16.27
C LYS A 488 25.70 -5.89 -17.28
N LEU A 489 26.87 -6.31 -16.83
CA LEU A 489 27.93 -6.74 -17.74
C LEU A 489 27.36 -7.91 -18.53
N GLU A 490 27.10 -7.71 -19.83
CA GLU A 490 26.83 -8.82 -20.72
C GLU A 490 28.05 -9.74 -20.68
N ASN A 491 27.82 -11.02 -20.34
CA ASN A 491 28.82 -12.07 -20.51
C ASN A 491 29.04 -12.30 -22.02
N SER A 492 29.68 -11.36 -22.71
CA SER A 492 30.51 -11.70 -23.87
C SER A 492 31.78 -12.31 -23.29
N GLY A 493 31.97 -13.62 -23.45
CA GLY A 493 33.08 -14.36 -22.87
C GLY A 493 34.43 -13.68 -23.08
N MET A 494 34.96 -13.08 -22.01
CA MET A 494 36.36 -12.79 -21.80
C MET A 494 36.57 -12.71 -20.29
N GLU A 495 37.20 -13.75 -19.72
CA GLU A 495 37.74 -13.66 -18.38
C GLU A 495 38.75 -12.50 -18.33
N ILE A 496 38.41 -11.46 -17.57
CA ILE A 496 39.39 -10.48 -17.12
C ILE A 496 39.45 -10.60 -15.61
N THR A 497 40.57 -11.14 -15.12
CA THR A 497 40.94 -11.14 -13.71
C THR A 497 41.01 -9.69 -13.21
N VAL A 498 40.06 -9.30 -12.36
CA VAL A 498 40.08 -7.98 -11.70
C VAL A 498 41.02 -8.04 -10.51
N SER A 499 42.24 -7.55 -10.69
CA SER A 499 43.15 -7.23 -9.60
C SER A 499 42.73 -5.90 -8.97
N THR A 500 42.58 -5.92 -7.65
CA THR A 500 42.27 -4.81 -6.75
C THR A 500 43.12 -3.56 -7.02
N LEU A 501 42.49 -2.41 -7.26
CA LEU A 501 43.11 -1.10 -7.08
C LEU A 501 42.24 -0.23 -6.17
N VAL A 502 42.74 -0.05 -4.94
CA VAL A 502 42.26 0.92 -3.95
C VAL A 502 42.70 2.32 -4.41
N VAL A 503 41.75 3.21 -4.67
CA VAL A 503 42.04 4.63 -4.91
C VAL A 503 41.91 5.38 -3.58
N LEU A 504 43.06 5.75 -3.02
CA LEU A 504 43.20 6.76 -1.97
C LEU A 504 43.22 8.14 -2.66
N ILE A 505 42.23 8.98 -2.36
CA ILE A 505 42.24 10.41 -2.73
C ILE A 505 43.00 11.15 -1.63
N ALA A 506 44.22 11.61 -1.93
CA ALA A 506 44.96 12.56 -1.10
C ALA A 506 44.89 13.96 -1.73
N ILE A 507 44.53 14.92 -0.87
CA ILE A 507 44.27 16.33 -1.15
C ILE A 507 45.53 17.05 -1.64
N GLY A 508 45.47 17.68 -2.81
CA GLY A 508 46.51 18.55 -3.34
C GLY A 508 46.09 20.03 -3.29
N HIS A 509 46.50 20.74 -2.23
CA HIS A 509 46.62 22.20 -2.27
C HIS A 509 48.04 22.54 -2.73
N ILE A 510 48.19 23.12 -3.91
CA ILE A 510 49.45 23.74 -4.37
C ILE A 510 49.22 25.24 -4.49
N PHE A 511 49.90 25.99 -3.63
CA PHE A 511 50.20 27.41 -3.77
C PHE A 511 51.23 27.59 -4.90
N PHE A 512 50.99 28.56 -5.79
CA PHE A 512 52.02 29.15 -6.66
C PHE A 512 52.49 30.48 -6.03
N PRO A 513 53.80 30.80 -6.03
CA PRO A 513 54.26 32.16 -5.83
C PRO A 513 54.44 32.88 -7.19
N ILE A 514 54.10 34.16 -7.21
CA ILE A 514 54.45 35.13 -8.26
C ILE A 514 55.71 35.89 -7.79
N TYR A 515 56.56 36.22 -8.76
CA TYR A 515 57.76 37.06 -8.65
C TYR A 515 57.55 38.41 -7.97
#